data_AF-A0AAU4U735-F1
#
_entry.id   AF-A0AAU4U735-F1
#
_cell.length_a   1.000
_cell.length_b   1.000
_cell.length_c   1.000
_cell.angle_alpha   90.00
_cell.angle_beta   90.00
_cell.angle_gamma   90.00
#
_symmetry.space_group_name_H-M   'P 1'
#
loop_
_entity.id
_entity.type
_entity.pdbx_description
1 polymer ?
#
loop_
_entity_poly.entity_id
_entity_poly.type
_entity_poly.pdbx_seq_one_letter_code
_entity_poly.pdbx_strand_id
1 'polypeptide(L)'
;MRILRVAVTLTATACAVIAGTAPALSAPTADPIPEVGVLTPEAEAALYAELEKSEPVIATYNGREINLANGWQGAQACTEVPSGEVYCYDSTEEADEALPLIDPAGEKLRAAQADAAAKTDAGILAFDDCLYPYVCLFENGNGGGRRLQWSADGTKQLADWDFRDKASSGCVNRLTGGALVYDARTGLPDPYMTLANHFCVNFITAGYPGGGSFNDKADYLSL
;
A
#
# COMPACT_ATOMS: atom_id res chain seq x y z
N MET A 1 -57.59 -29.53 62.93
CA MET A 1 -56.63 -30.57 63.39
C MET A 1 -56.67 -31.76 62.45
N ARG A 2 -55.61 -31.97 61.65
CA ARG A 2 -55.22 -33.22 60.93
C ARG A 2 -54.03 -32.85 60.02
N ILE A 3 -52.82 -32.88 60.57
CA ILE A 3 -51.81 -33.94 60.46
C ILE A 3 -51.33 -34.10 59.01
N LEU A 4 -50.18 -33.46 58.73
CA LEU A 4 -49.31 -33.66 57.58
C LEU A 4 -48.88 -35.13 57.48
N ARG A 5 -48.84 -35.68 56.26
CA ARG A 5 -48.00 -36.81 55.91
C ARG A 5 -46.94 -36.36 54.93
N VAL A 6 -45.70 -36.46 55.38
CA VAL A 6 -44.45 -36.26 54.66
C VAL A 6 -44.24 -37.44 53.72
N ALA A 7 -43.88 -37.16 52.47
CA ALA A 7 -43.28 -38.13 51.56
C ALA A 7 -41.96 -37.51 51.05
N VAL A 8 -40.85 -38.10 51.47
CA VAL A 8 -39.49 -37.78 51.03
C VAL A 8 -39.22 -38.59 49.76
N THR A 9 -38.96 -37.91 48.65
CA THR A 9 -38.43 -38.51 47.43
C THR A 9 -36.96 -38.09 47.27
N LEU A 10 -36.07 -39.08 47.40
CA LEU A 10 -34.66 -39.00 47.05
C LEU A 10 -34.51 -38.93 45.52
N THR A 11 -34.12 -37.79 44.97
CA THR A 11 -33.66 -37.69 43.57
C THR A 11 -32.13 -37.70 43.55
N ALA A 12 -31.57 -38.76 42.98
CA ALA A 12 -30.15 -38.89 42.69
C ALA A 12 -29.76 -37.90 41.59
N THR A 13 -28.85 -36.99 41.91
CA THR A 13 -28.31 -35.99 40.98
C THR A 13 -27.31 -36.66 40.03
N ALA A 14 -27.69 -36.83 38.76
CA ALA A 14 -26.75 -37.16 37.70
C ALA A 14 -26.07 -35.87 37.22
N CYS A 15 -24.78 -35.71 37.55
CA CYS A 15 -23.95 -34.64 36.98
C CYS A 15 -23.63 -34.97 35.52
N ALA A 16 -24.35 -34.34 34.58
CA ALA A 16 -23.97 -34.30 33.18
C ALA A 16 -22.79 -33.33 33.03
N VAL A 17 -21.61 -33.85 32.72
CA VAL A 17 -20.44 -33.05 32.32
C VAL A 17 -20.70 -32.53 30.92
N ILE A 18 -21.07 -31.25 30.81
CA ILE A 18 -21.15 -30.55 29.53
C ILE A 18 -19.70 -30.25 29.12
N ALA A 19 -19.17 -31.03 28.18
CA ALA A 19 -17.94 -30.69 27.49
C ALA A 19 -18.21 -29.45 26.61
N GLY A 20 -17.94 -28.27 27.14
CA GLY A 20 -17.95 -27.03 26.35
C GLY A 20 -16.78 -27.05 25.37
N THR A 21 -17.06 -27.22 24.09
CA THR A 21 -16.12 -26.90 23.02
C THR A 21 -15.94 -25.40 23.03
N ALA A 22 -14.86 -24.90 23.64
CA ALA A 22 -14.45 -23.52 23.46
C ALA A 22 -14.23 -23.28 21.96
N PRO A 23 -14.79 -22.23 21.36
CA PRO A 23 -14.44 -21.87 19.99
C PRO A 23 -12.93 -21.64 19.95
N ALA A 24 -12.24 -22.34 19.06
CA ALA A 24 -10.86 -22.06 18.76
C ALA A 24 -10.79 -20.62 18.24
N LEU A 25 -10.27 -19.72 19.06
CA LEU A 25 -9.87 -18.40 18.59
C LEU A 25 -8.75 -18.65 17.59
N SER A 26 -9.05 -18.45 16.31
CA SER A 26 -8.03 -18.40 15.26
C SER A 26 -6.98 -17.39 15.69
N ALA A 27 -5.71 -17.83 15.76
CA ALA A 27 -4.61 -16.91 15.97
C ALA A 27 -4.67 -15.82 14.88
N PRO A 28 -4.38 -14.55 15.20
CA PRO A 28 -4.25 -13.53 14.17
C PRO A 28 -3.20 -14.03 13.17
N THR A 29 -3.60 -14.15 11.91
CA THR A 29 -2.66 -14.37 10.82
C THR A 29 -1.72 -13.19 10.83
N ALA A 30 -0.43 -13.43 11.08
CA ALA A 30 0.57 -12.37 11.00
C ALA A 30 0.46 -11.71 9.61
N ASP A 31 0.38 -10.38 9.59
CA ASP A 31 0.41 -9.63 8.34
C ASP A 31 1.65 -10.07 7.53
N PRO A 32 1.52 -10.32 6.22
CA PRO A 32 2.65 -10.75 5.42
C PRO A 32 3.73 -9.67 5.48
N ILE A 33 4.90 -10.02 5.99
CA ILE A 33 6.05 -9.11 6.04
C ILE A 33 6.58 -8.96 4.61
N PRO A 34 6.82 -7.74 4.11
CA PRO A 34 7.39 -7.57 2.77
C PRO A 34 8.77 -8.23 2.69
N GLU A 35 9.11 -8.80 1.53
CA GLU A 35 10.46 -9.29 1.30
C GLU A 35 11.40 -8.09 1.18
N VAL A 36 12.52 -8.13 1.91
CA VAL A 36 13.54 -7.10 1.88
C VAL A 36 14.90 -7.73 1.61
N GLY A 37 15.70 -7.07 0.78
CA GLY A 37 16.97 -7.61 0.33
C GLY A 37 17.94 -6.53 -0.12
N VAL A 38 19.06 -6.96 -0.71
CA VAL A 38 20.04 -6.08 -1.35
C VAL A 38 20.22 -6.54 -2.79
N LEU A 39 20.31 -5.60 -3.71
CA LEU A 39 20.55 -5.90 -5.12
C LEU A 39 21.90 -6.56 -5.32
N THR A 40 21.99 -7.41 -6.33
CA THR A 40 23.29 -7.85 -6.84
C THR A 40 23.91 -6.73 -7.68
N PRO A 41 25.24 -6.69 -7.83
CA PRO A 41 25.90 -5.67 -8.65
C PRO A 41 25.37 -5.61 -10.09
N GLU A 42 24.99 -6.74 -10.67
CA GLU A 42 24.44 -6.80 -12.03
C GLU A 42 23.03 -6.20 -12.11
N ALA A 43 22.18 -6.48 -11.13
CA ALA A 43 20.83 -5.92 -11.05
C ALA A 43 20.87 -4.41 -10.78
N GLU A 44 21.77 -3.98 -9.89
CA GLU A 44 22.04 -2.58 -9.58
C GLU A 44 22.51 -1.81 -10.83
N ALA A 45 23.48 -2.36 -11.58
CA ALA A 45 23.94 -1.73 -12.82
C ALA A 45 22.82 -1.62 -13.88
N ALA A 46 21.93 -2.61 -13.98
CA ALA A 46 20.79 -2.57 -14.89
C ALA A 46 19.78 -1.49 -14.47
N LEU A 47 19.50 -1.38 -13.17
CA LEU A 47 18.62 -0.34 -12.61
C LEU A 47 19.19 1.05 -12.91
N TYR A 48 20.46 1.31 -12.61
CA TYR A 48 21.08 2.60 -12.88
C TYR A 48 21.10 2.97 -14.37
N ALA A 49 21.30 2.00 -15.27
CA ALA A 49 21.21 2.25 -16.71
C ALA A 49 19.79 2.62 -17.19
N GLU A 50 18.75 2.24 -16.45
CA GLU A 50 17.38 2.72 -16.71
C GLU A 50 17.19 4.14 -16.15
N LEU A 51 17.66 4.39 -14.93
CA LEU A 51 17.57 5.68 -14.25
C LEU A 51 18.32 6.80 -14.95
N GLU A 52 19.43 6.52 -15.62
CA GLU A 52 20.16 7.51 -16.45
C GLU A 52 19.32 8.09 -17.59
N LYS A 53 18.18 7.46 -17.93
CA LYS A 53 17.24 7.91 -18.95
C LYS A 53 16.09 8.73 -18.37
N SER A 54 16.00 8.88 -17.05
CA SER A 54 14.91 9.63 -16.44
C SER A 54 15.02 11.12 -16.75
N GLU A 55 13.87 11.76 -16.88
CA GLU A 55 13.75 13.21 -17.06
C GLU A 55 12.84 13.77 -15.96
N PRO A 56 13.01 15.05 -15.57
CA PRO A 56 12.12 15.69 -14.63
C PRO A 56 10.66 15.58 -15.05
N VAL A 57 9.79 15.22 -14.10
CA VAL A 57 8.38 14.94 -14.40
C VAL A 57 7.61 16.24 -14.49
N ILE A 58 6.93 16.42 -15.62
CA ILE A 58 6.02 17.53 -15.86
C ILE A 58 4.59 17.07 -15.61
N ALA A 59 3.88 17.79 -14.74
CA ALA A 59 2.51 17.51 -14.39
C ALA A 59 1.58 18.68 -14.71
N THR A 60 0.33 18.36 -15.03
CA THR A 60 -0.74 19.35 -15.11
C THR A 60 -1.35 19.57 -13.73
N TYR A 61 -1.32 20.81 -13.24
CA TYR A 61 -1.92 21.21 -11.97
C TYR A 61 -2.68 22.52 -12.16
N ASN A 62 -3.99 22.54 -11.87
CA ASN A 62 -4.83 23.73 -12.05
C ASN A 62 -4.73 24.35 -13.47
N GLY A 63 -4.65 23.49 -14.50
CA GLY A 63 -4.58 23.89 -15.91
C GLY A 63 -3.23 24.46 -16.38
N ARG A 64 -2.18 24.38 -15.56
CA ARG A 64 -0.81 24.77 -15.91
C ARG A 64 0.16 23.61 -15.73
N GLU A 65 1.26 23.65 -16.47
CA GLU A 65 2.37 22.71 -16.28
C GLU A 65 3.23 23.12 -15.09
N ILE A 66 3.58 22.13 -14.27
CA ILE A 66 4.51 22.26 -13.15
C ILE A 66 5.59 21.18 -13.30
N ASN A 67 6.83 21.52 -12.93
CA ASN A 67 7.92 20.54 -12.83
C ASN A 67 7.96 20.01 -11.40
N LEU A 68 7.66 18.73 -11.22
CA LEU A 68 7.57 18.10 -9.89
C LEU A 68 8.92 18.00 -9.19
N ALA A 69 10.04 17.95 -9.92
CA ALA A 69 11.39 17.97 -9.33
C ALA A 69 11.68 19.30 -8.60
N ASN A 70 10.94 20.38 -8.90
CA ASN A 70 11.04 21.67 -8.22
C ASN A 70 10.00 21.85 -7.09
N GLY A 71 9.30 20.77 -6.72
CA GLY A 71 8.23 20.76 -5.74
C GLY A 71 6.82 20.88 -6.34
N TRP A 72 5.82 20.56 -5.52
CA TRP A 72 4.45 20.30 -5.97
C TRP A 72 3.57 21.56 -6.09
N GLN A 73 4.13 22.73 -5.81
CA GLN A 73 3.44 24.03 -5.88
C GLN A 73 2.10 24.11 -5.12
N GLY A 74 1.94 23.30 -4.07
CA GLY A 74 0.71 23.25 -3.25
C GLY A 74 -0.09 21.95 -3.41
N ALA A 75 0.10 21.21 -4.52
CA ALA A 75 -0.60 19.95 -4.74
C ALA A 75 -0.33 18.93 -3.63
N GLN A 76 -1.33 18.08 -3.37
CA GLN A 76 -1.29 17.03 -2.35
C GLN A 76 -1.39 15.62 -2.95
N ALA A 77 -1.90 15.49 -4.17
CA ALA A 77 -1.97 14.21 -4.86
C ALA A 77 -1.56 14.37 -6.32
N CYS A 78 -0.73 13.46 -6.83
CA CYS A 78 -0.38 13.39 -8.24
C CYS A 78 -0.55 11.96 -8.78
N THR A 79 -1.07 11.87 -10.00
CA THR A 79 -1.45 10.64 -10.68
C THR A 79 -0.77 10.56 -12.04
N GLU A 80 0.02 9.51 -12.27
CA GLU A 80 0.44 9.10 -13.62
C GLU A 80 -0.57 8.10 -14.18
N VAL A 81 -1.28 8.51 -15.23
CA VAL A 81 -2.22 7.64 -15.95
C VAL A 81 -1.50 6.77 -16.99
N PRO A 82 -2.13 5.75 -17.61
CA PRO A 82 -1.43 4.80 -18.49
C PRO A 82 -0.76 5.43 -19.72
N SER A 83 -1.14 6.65 -20.13
CA SER A 83 -0.49 7.39 -21.20
C SER A 83 0.88 7.97 -20.81
N GLY A 84 1.23 7.94 -19.51
CA GLY A 84 2.42 8.60 -18.94
C GLY A 84 2.19 10.08 -18.58
N GLU A 85 1.00 10.61 -18.86
CA GLU A 85 0.63 11.96 -18.44
C GLU A 85 0.42 12.02 -16.93
N VAL A 86 0.86 13.13 -16.32
CA VAL A 86 0.76 13.33 -14.87
C VAL A 86 -0.18 14.48 -14.56
N TYR A 87 -1.12 14.23 -13.64
CA TYR A 87 -2.10 15.21 -13.18
C TYR A 87 -2.01 15.35 -11.67
N CYS A 88 -1.95 16.57 -11.17
CA CYS A 88 -1.87 16.88 -9.75
C CYS A 88 -3.04 17.73 -9.28
N TYR A 89 -3.37 17.61 -8.00
CA TYR A 89 -4.59 18.15 -7.38
C TYR A 89 -4.32 18.67 -5.97
N ASP A 90 -5.19 19.54 -5.47
CA ASP A 90 -5.06 20.17 -4.15
C ASP A 90 -5.37 19.19 -3.00
N SER A 91 -6.01 18.06 -3.30
CA SER A 91 -6.37 17.02 -2.33
C SER A 91 -6.43 15.64 -2.98
N THR A 92 -6.37 14.59 -2.16
CA THR A 92 -6.59 13.21 -2.59
C THR A 92 -8.01 12.99 -3.10
N GLU A 93 -9.00 13.62 -2.46
CA GLU A 93 -10.41 13.54 -2.86
C GLU A 93 -10.64 14.13 -4.25
N GLU A 94 -10.05 15.29 -4.54
CA GLU A 94 -10.14 15.91 -5.87
C GLU A 94 -9.49 15.03 -6.94
N ALA A 95 -8.33 14.44 -6.64
CA ALA A 95 -7.66 13.51 -7.55
C ALA A 95 -8.53 12.27 -7.85
N ASP A 96 -9.21 11.75 -6.82
CA ASP A 96 -10.09 10.59 -6.94
C ASP A 96 -11.35 10.90 -7.76
N GLU A 97 -11.95 12.08 -7.56
CA GLU A 97 -13.09 12.56 -8.35
C GLU A 97 -12.73 12.81 -9.82
N ALA A 98 -11.49 13.26 -10.09
CA ALA A 98 -11.01 13.51 -11.44
C ALA A 98 -10.60 12.23 -12.19
N LEU A 99 -10.27 11.15 -11.49
CA LEU A 99 -9.70 9.94 -12.08
C LEU A 99 -10.55 9.34 -13.22
N PRO A 100 -11.90 9.24 -13.13
CA PRO A 100 -12.73 8.74 -14.22
C PRO A 100 -12.66 9.58 -15.51
N LEU A 101 -12.24 10.84 -15.41
CA LEU A 101 -12.12 11.76 -16.55
C LEU A 101 -10.77 11.60 -17.26
N ILE A 102 -9.69 11.42 -16.48
CA ILE A 102 -8.32 11.31 -17.00
C ILE A 102 -7.92 9.86 -17.33
N ASP A 103 -8.53 8.88 -16.67
CA ASP A 103 -8.34 7.44 -16.91
C ASP A 103 -9.69 6.69 -16.91
N PRO A 104 -10.51 6.87 -17.97
CA PRO A 104 -11.77 6.16 -18.11
C PRO A 104 -11.60 4.64 -18.31
N ALA A 105 -10.39 4.15 -18.62
CA ALA A 105 -10.12 2.73 -18.75
C ALA A 105 -9.89 2.08 -17.38
N GLY A 106 -9.06 2.70 -16.53
CA GLY A 106 -8.88 2.29 -15.13
C GLY A 106 -10.19 2.30 -14.34
N GLU A 107 -11.05 3.29 -14.57
CA GLU A 107 -12.39 3.33 -13.94
C GLU A 107 -13.23 2.10 -14.27
N LYS A 108 -13.21 1.63 -15.53
CA LYS A 108 -13.93 0.41 -15.92
C LYS A 108 -13.37 -0.82 -15.20
N LEU A 109 -12.06 -0.88 -15.03
CA LEU A 109 -11.40 -1.96 -14.30
C LEU A 109 -11.77 -1.92 -12.81
N ARG A 110 -11.82 -0.72 -12.20
CA ARG A 110 -12.26 -0.51 -10.81
C ARG A 110 -13.70 -0.94 -10.59
N ALA A 111 -14.61 -0.53 -11.48
CA ALA A 111 -16.01 -0.96 -11.42
C ALA A 111 -16.14 -2.50 -11.51
N ALA A 112 -15.39 -3.13 -12.41
CA ALA A 112 -15.38 -4.59 -12.54
C ALA A 112 -14.79 -5.31 -11.30
N GLN A 113 -13.86 -4.68 -10.58
CA GLN A 113 -13.26 -5.22 -9.36
C GLN A 113 -14.16 -5.04 -8.13
N ALA A 114 -14.94 -3.96 -8.06
CA ALA A 114 -15.95 -3.76 -7.01
C ALA A 114 -17.00 -4.88 -7.01
N ASP A 115 -17.31 -5.44 -8.18
CA ASP A 115 -18.18 -6.60 -8.34
C ASP A 115 -17.52 -7.93 -7.90
N ALA A 116 -16.20 -7.94 -7.66
CA ALA A 116 -15.39 -9.15 -7.43
C ALA A 116 -14.72 -9.27 -6.05
N ALA A 117 -14.67 -8.21 -5.23
CA ALA A 117 -13.71 -8.15 -4.11
C ALA A 117 -14.15 -8.81 -2.78
N ALA A 118 -13.38 -9.80 -2.34
CA ALA A 118 -13.11 -10.09 -0.92
C ALA A 118 -11.83 -9.32 -0.53
N LYS A 119 -11.95 -8.25 0.27
CA LYS A 119 -10.80 -7.49 0.78
C LYS A 119 -10.11 -8.31 1.88
N THR A 120 -8.80 -8.56 1.77
CA THR A 120 -8.00 -9.10 2.89
C THR A 120 -7.55 -7.95 3.79
N ASP A 121 -7.68 -8.13 5.11
CA ASP A 121 -7.57 -7.12 6.17
C ASP A 121 -6.16 -6.53 6.38
N ALA A 122 -5.56 -5.94 5.36
CA ALA A 122 -4.43 -5.02 5.52
C ALA A 122 -4.97 -3.62 5.80
N GLY A 123 -4.31 -2.88 6.71
CA GLY A 123 -4.74 -1.61 7.30
C GLY A 123 -5.67 -0.78 6.40
N ILE A 124 -6.96 -0.77 6.75
CA ILE A 124 -8.11 -0.33 5.93
C ILE A 124 -7.92 1.05 5.28
N LEU A 125 -7.14 1.93 5.91
CA LEU A 125 -6.98 3.32 5.46
C LEU A 125 -6.22 3.43 4.13
N ALA A 126 -5.03 2.84 4.01
CA ALA A 126 -4.19 3.07 2.84
C ALA A 126 -4.72 2.40 1.55
N PHE A 127 -5.54 1.35 1.68
CA PHE A 127 -6.17 0.67 0.54
C PHE A 127 -7.31 1.47 -0.06
N ASP A 128 -8.12 2.10 0.77
CA ASP A 128 -9.24 2.91 0.29
C ASP A 128 -8.70 4.22 -0.35
N ASP A 129 -7.56 4.73 0.13
CA ASP A 129 -6.88 5.92 -0.41
C ASP A 129 -6.01 5.64 -1.65
N CYS A 130 -5.74 4.37 -1.99
CA CYS A 130 -5.03 3.98 -3.21
C CYS A 130 -6.00 3.35 -4.20
N LEU A 131 -6.48 4.11 -5.17
CA LEU A 131 -7.50 3.62 -6.10
C LEU A 131 -6.99 2.50 -6.99
N TYR A 132 -7.84 1.51 -7.24
CA TYR A 132 -7.58 0.47 -8.23
C TYR A 132 -7.63 1.04 -9.65
N PRO A 133 -6.75 0.65 -10.61
CA PRO A 133 -5.68 -0.36 -10.54
C PRO A 133 -4.26 0.23 -10.31
N TYR A 134 -4.08 1.13 -9.35
CA TYR A 134 -2.83 1.89 -9.20
C TYR A 134 -1.87 1.29 -8.16
N VAL A 135 -0.60 1.65 -8.28
CA VAL A 135 0.40 1.58 -7.21
C VAL A 135 0.54 2.97 -6.61
N CYS A 136 0.54 3.09 -5.29
CA CYS A 136 0.63 4.36 -4.58
C CYS A 136 1.77 4.39 -3.57
N LEU A 137 2.41 5.55 -3.43
CA LEU A 137 3.30 5.87 -2.33
C LEU A 137 2.76 7.09 -1.58
N PHE A 138 2.95 7.09 -0.27
CA PHE A 138 2.43 8.12 0.64
C PHE A 138 3.56 8.67 1.51
N GLU A 139 3.52 9.98 1.74
CA GLU A 139 4.55 10.70 2.49
C GLU A 139 4.55 10.32 3.97
N ASN A 140 3.39 9.98 4.54
CA ASN A 140 3.26 9.51 5.91
C ASN A 140 2.84 8.04 5.97
N GLY A 141 2.97 7.44 7.15
CA GLY A 141 2.48 6.08 7.40
C GLY A 141 0.97 5.96 7.25
N ASN A 142 0.50 4.75 6.95
CA ASN A 142 -0.93 4.40 6.84
C ASN A 142 -1.73 5.21 5.81
N GLY A 143 -1.13 5.58 4.67
CA GLY A 143 -1.84 6.28 3.60
C GLY A 143 -1.93 7.81 3.77
N GLY A 144 -1.26 8.39 4.76
CA GLY A 144 -1.34 9.83 5.02
C GLY A 144 -0.36 10.70 4.22
N GLY A 145 -0.59 12.01 4.25
CA GLY A 145 0.31 13.00 3.62
C GLY A 145 0.12 13.11 2.11
N ARG A 146 1.13 13.60 1.41
CA ARG A 146 1.10 13.66 -0.05
C ARG A 146 1.04 12.26 -0.66
N ARG A 147 0.27 12.10 -1.74
CA ARG A 147 0.08 10.84 -2.46
C ARG A 147 0.65 10.91 -3.87
N LEU A 148 1.49 9.95 -4.23
CA LEU A 148 1.81 9.63 -5.62
C LEU A 148 1.09 8.33 -6.00
N GLN A 149 0.53 8.29 -7.21
CA GLN A 149 -0.02 7.06 -7.76
C GLN A 149 0.37 6.87 -9.23
N TRP A 150 0.57 5.62 -9.63
CA TRP A 150 1.03 5.24 -10.95
C TRP A 150 0.27 4.03 -11.48
N SER A 151 -0.06 4.06 -12.77
CA SER A 151 -0.58 2.90 -13.50
C SER A 151 0.36 2.39 -14.60
N ALA A 152 1.28 3.23 -15.08
CA ALA A 152 2.18 2.88 -16.17
C ALA A 152 3.43 2.16 -15.65
N ASP A 153 3.83 1.11 -16.36
CA ASP A 153 5.01 0.30 -16.04
C ASP A 153 6.32 1.11 -16.13
N GLY A 154 7.39 0.52 -15.61
CA GLY A 154 8.76 1.05 -15.69
C GLY A 154 9.26 1.63 -14.36
N THR A 155 10.50 2.12 -14.39
CA THR A 155 11.15 2.65 -13.18
C THR A 155 10.93 4.16 -13.04
N LYS A 156 10.47 4.55 -11.84
CA LYS A 156 10.21 5.93 -11.44
C LYS A 156 11.32 6.41 -10.52
N GLN A 157 11.97 7.51 -10.87
CA GLN A 157 12.99 8.14 -10.04
C GLN A 157 12.37 9.20 -9.14
N LEU A 158 12.23 8.91 -7.85
CA LEU A 158 11.42 9.73 -6.94
C LEU A 158 11.99 11.15 -6.74
N ALA A 159 13.27 11.38 -7.03
CA ALA A 159 13.83 12.73 -7.10
C ALA A 159 13.15 13.61 -8.16
N ASP A 160 12.76 13.03 -9.30
CA ASP A 160 12.07 13.73 -10.39
C ASP A 160 10.63 14.11 -10.02
N TRP A 161 10.14 13.56 -8.91
CA TRP A 161 8.83 13.82 -8.33
C TRP A 161 8.90 14.64 -7.03
N ASP A 162 10.08 15.12 -6.59
CA ASP A 162 10.28 15.70 -5.25
C ASP A 162 9.73 14.79 -4.11
N PHE A 163 9.99 13.49 -4.25
CA PHE A 163 9.51 12.44 -3.34
C PHE A 163 10.60 11.47 -2.87
N ARG A 164 11.85 11.73 -3.26
CA ARG A 164 13.03 11.03 -2.77
C ARG A 164 13.16 11.15 -1.25
N ASP A 165 13.37 10.04 -0.56
CA ASP A 165 13.51 10.00 0.90
C ASP A 165 12.26 10.53 1.65
N LYS A 166 11.06 10.39 1.07
CA LYS A 166 9.81 10.88 1.69
C LYS A 166 8.73 9.83 1.90
N ALA A 167 8.84 8.66 1.27
CA ALA A 167 7.80 7.66 1.39
C ALA A 167 7.84 6.96 2.76
N SER A 168 6.70 6.96 3.45
CA SER A 168 6.50 6.30 4.73
C SER A 168 5.44 5.18 4.67
N SER A 169 4.69 5.07 3.58
CA SER A 169 3.89 3.88 3.26
C SER A 169 3.65 3.72 1.77
N GLY A 170 3.23 2.53 1.35
CA GLY A 170 2.95 2.22 -0.05
C GLY A 170 1.94 1.10 -0.22
N CYS A 171 1.23 1.11 -1.34
CA CYS A 171 0.15 0.18 -1.66
C CYS A 171 0.19 -0.21 -3.12
N VAL A 172 -0.03 -1.49 -3.43
CA VAL A 172 -0.23 -1.97 -4.79
C VAL A 172 -1.67 -2.44 -4.88
N ASN A 173 -2.58 -1.56 -5.32
CA ASN A 173 -3.99 -1.90 -5.49
C ASN A 173 -4.26 -2.29 -6.95
N ARG A 174 -3.66 -3.40 -7.40
CA ARG A 174 -3.90 -4.00 -8.72
C ARG A 174 -3.83 -5.52 -8.64
N LEU A 175 -4.57 -6.21 -9.52
CA LEU A 175 -4.66 -7.68 -9.52
C LEU A 175 -3.36 -8.37 -9.95
N THR A 176 -2.57 -7.70 -10.77
CA THR A 176 -1.33 -8.24 -11.35
C THR A 176 -0.22 -7.21 -11.29
N GLY A 177 1.02 -7.67 -11.14
CA GLY A 177 2.19 -6.81 -11.02
C GLY A 177 2.36 -6.30 -9.59
N GLY A 178 3.48 -6.65 -8.96
CA GLY A 178 3.92 -6.05 -7.70
C GLY A 178 4.65 -4.73 -7.95
N ALA A 179 5.31 -4.19 -6.95
CA ALA A 179 6.27 -3.12 -7.13
C ALA A 179 7.55 -3.41 -6.33
N LEU A 180 8.66 -2.84 -6.77
CA LEU A 180 9.93 -2.86 -6.04
C LEU A 180 10.29 -1.44 -5.64
N VAL A 181 10.53 -1.24 -4.34
CA VAL A 181 10.98 0.04 -3.77
C VAL A 181 12.46 -0.09 -3.45
N TYR A 182 13.27 0.86 -3.89
CA TYR A 182 14.73 0.84 -3.73
C TYR A 182 15.24 2.03 -2.92
N ASP A 183 16.37 1.85 -2.23
CA ASP A 183 17.15 2.88 -1.55
C ASP A 183 18.55 2.94 -2.18
N ALA A 184 18.93 4.08 -2.76
CA ALA A 184 20.17 4.25 -3.48
C ALA A 184 21.32 4.56 -2.52
N ARG A 185 22.36 3.73 -2.54
CA ARG A 185 23.51 3.87 -1.64
C ARG A 185 24.80 4.02 -2.40
N THR A 186 25.55 5.07 -2.06
CA THR A 186 26.91 5.21 -2.59
C THR A 186 27.85 4.18 -1.93
N GLY A 187 28.40 3.27 -2.74
CA GLY A 187 29.47 2.36 -2.31
C GLY A 187 29.01 1.14 -1.49
N LEU A 188 27.70 0.89 -1.43
CA LEU A 188 27.09 -0.31 -0.86
C LEU A 188 25.96 -0.77 -1.78
N PRO A 189 25.70 -2.09 -1.91
CA PRO A 189 24.59 -2.55 -2.75
C PRO A 189 23.25 -1.95 -2.32
N ASP A 190 22.39 -1.59 -3.26
CA ASP A 190 21.11 -0.94 -2.97
C ASP A 190 20.10 -1.89 -2.30
N PRO A 191 19.53 -1.52 -1.15
CA PRO A 191 18.42 -2.24 -0.56
C PRO A 191 17.16 -2.15 -1.41
N TYR A 192 16.37 -3.22 -1.38
CA TYR A 192 15.05 -3.24 -1.97
C TYR A 192 14.00 -3.80 -1.01
N MET A 193 12.75 -3.44 -1.26
CA MET A 193 11.56 -3.99 -0.62
C MET A 193 10.51 -4.34 -1.69
N THR A 194 9.91 -5.52 -1.56
CA THR A 194 8.80 -5.95 -2.43
C THR A 194 7.46 -5.46 -1.89
N LEU A 195 6.63 -4.92 -2.77
CA LEU A 195 5.21 -4.67 -2.54
C LEU A 195 4.42 -5.66 -3.39
N ALA A 196 3.81 -6.65 -2.75
CA ALA A 196 2.98 -7.64 -3.45
C ALA A 196 1.71 -7.01 -4.01
N ASN A 197 1.11 -7.62 -5.03
CA ASN A 197 -0.18 -7.21 -5.55
C ASN A 197 -1.28 -7.34 -4.48
N HIS A 198 -2.23 -6.39 -4.46
CA HIS A 198 -3.21 -6.25 -3.38
C HIS A 198 -2.58 -6.25 -1.99
N PHE A 199 -1.45 -5.54 -1.83
CA PHE A 199 -0.81 -5.38 -0.54
C PHE A 199 -0.42 -3.93 -0.23
N CYS A 200 -0.54 -3.54 1.04
CA CYS A 200 -0.09 -2.25 1.57
C CYS A 200 0.91 -2.48 2.69
N VAL A 201 1.91 -1.61 2.76
CA VAL A 201 3.01 -1.69 3.72
C VAL A 201 3.21 -0.33 4.37
N ASN A 202 3.34 -0.33 5.70
CA ASN A 202 3.84 0.81 6.46
C ASN A 202 5.37 0.73 6.56
N PHE A 203 6.07 1.68 5.93
CA PHE A 203 7.53 1.66 5.81
C PHE A 203 8.22 1.98 7.14
N ILE A 204 7.50 2.61 8.09
CA ILE A 204 7.93 2.81 9.48
C ILE A 204 8.26 1.47 10.15
N THR A 205 7.49 0.44 9.84
CA THR A 205 7.63 -0.90 10.45
C THR A 205 8.29 -1.92 9.53
N ALA A 206 8.45 -1.63 8.24
CA ALA A 206 9.11 -2.52 7.30
C ALA A 206 10.61 -2.55 7.56
N GLY A 207 11.15 -3.74 7.86
CA GLY A 207 12.55 -3.91 8.24
C GLY A 207 13.52 -3.54 7.11
N TYR A 208 14.73 -3.11 7.47
CA TYR A 208 15.75 -2.67 6.50
C TYR A 208 17.04 -3.50 6.61
N PRO A 209 17.72 -3.82 5.49
CA PRO A 209 18.99 -4.55 5.53
C PRO A 209 20.06 -3.87 6.40
N GLY A 210 20.52 -4.58 7.42
CA GLY A 210 21.48 -4.05 8.40
C GLY A 210 20.83 -3.40 9.63
N GLY A 211 19.50 -3.38 9.73
CA GLY A 211 18.74 -2.86 10.86
C GLY A 211 18.05 -1.52 10.56
N GLY A 212 17.02 -1.20 11.35
CA GLY A 212 16.16 -0.04 11.12
C GLY A 212 14.96 -0.36 10.21
N SER A 213 14.44 0.65 9.55
CA SER A 213 13.23 0.58 8.73
C SER A 213 13.38 1.27 7.36
N PHE A 214 12.52 0.93 6.40
CA PHE A 214 12.45 1.58 5.08
C PHE A 214 11.86 2.99 5.08
N ASN A 215 11.43 3.48 6.24
CA ASN A 215 10.89 4.84 6.42
C ASN A 215 11.80 5.92 5.82
N ASP A 216 11.24 6.73 4.92
CA ASP A 216 11.94 7.85 4.29
C ASP A 216 13.23 7.43 3.58
N LYS A 217 13.24 6.23 2.98
CA LYS A 217 14.41 5.68 2.23
C LYS A 217 14.15 5.41 0.76
N ALA A 218 12.90 5.54 0.31
CA ALA A 218 12.56 5.24 -1.06
C ALA A 218 13.18 6.29 -2.00
N ASP A 219 13.99 5.82 -2.93
CA ASP A 219 14.64 6.62 -3.97
C ASP A 219 14.07 6.32 -5.36
N TYR A 220 13.73 5.06 -5.62
CA TYR A 220 13.16 4.61 -6.89
C TYR A 220 12.05 3.58 -6.66
N LEU A 221 11.12 3.53 -7.61
CA LEU A 221 10.03 2.57 -7.65
C LEU A 221 10.02 1.89 -9.02
N SER A 222 10.01 0.56 -9.08
CA SER A 222 9.86 -0.18 -10.33
C SER A 222 8.52 -0.92 -10.33
N LEU A 223 7.78 -0.78 -11.44
CA LEU A 223 6.40 -1.22 -11.63
C LEU A 223 6.26 -2.26 -12.74
#